data_AF-A0A6H1R9J3-F1
#
_entry.id   AF-A0A6H1R9J3-F1
#
_cell.length_a   1.000
_cell.length_b   1.000
_cell.length_c   1.000
_cell.angle_alpha   90.00
_cell.angle_beta   90.00
_cell.angle_gamma   90.00
#
_symmetry.space_group_name_H-M   'P 1'
#
loop_
_entity.id
_entity.type
_entity.pdbx_description
1 polymer ?
#
loop_
_entity_poly.entity_id
_entity_poly.type
_entity_poly.pdbx_seq_one_letter_code
_entity_poly.pdbx_strand_id
1 'polypeptide(L)'
;MGAAVLRRTRRARQDTEVPVPGGAHEPQRRPAPYTARALRSLLTELAKRLDVHDSTGALIDFNRTHRFQHTVATSLLNSGVPIHVVQRYLGHLTPTMSMTYAQTLQSTAEAEFLRYRKITADARDLEVDPRDLYDMLELDKRTDRALPNGWCLLPPRQACSKGNACLTCDKFATDASFLPELTAQRARTDKVMEERRAAFRARTGQELGEDNVWLAGRRQEHDALGRIILKLEQTRLADGTIHALRGAGVAARTDAIIDEQDAR
;
A
#
# COMPACT_ATOMS: atom_id res chain seq x y z
N MET A 1 -27.66 7.24 -53.99
CA MET A 1 -28.79 7.05 -53.04
C MET A 1 -28.31 7.37 -51.63
N GLY A 2 -29.12 8.08 -50.85
CA GLY A 2 -28.89 8.43 -49.43
C GLY A 2 -28.29 9.83 -49.23
N ALA A 3 -28.77 10.71 -48.35
CA ALA A 3 -29.94 10.72 -47.48
C ALA A 3 -30.25 12.20 -47.13
N ALA A 4 -31.53 12.57 -47.03
CA ALA A 4 -31.98 13.94 -46.72
C ALA A 4 -32.20 14.14 -45.22
N VAL A 5 -31.75 15.29 -44.72
CA VAL A 5 -31.84 15.76 -43.32
C VAL A 5 -33.24 16.31 -43.05
N LEU A 6 -33.92 15.83 -42.00
CA LEU A 6 -35.20 16.35 -41.54
C LEU A 6 -35.00 17.32 -40.36
N ARG A 7 -35.33 18.61 -40.55
CA ARG A 7 -35.45 19.62 -39.48
C ARG A 7 -36.86 19.53 -38.87
N ARG A 8 -36.97 19.40 -37.55
CA ARG A 8 -38.24 19.58 -36.81
C ARG A 8 -38.32 20.99 -36.23
N THR A 9 -39.39 21.69 -36.58
CA THR A 9 -39.78 23.01 -36.10
C THR A 9 -40.50 22.91 -34.74
N ARG A 10 -40.20 23.86 -33.83
CA ARG A 10 -40.91 24.01 -32.54
C ARG A 10 -42.30 24.60 -32.78
N ARG A 11 -43.35 23.96 -32.23
CA ARG A 11 -44.71 24.51 -32.16
C ARG A 11 -44.94 25.08 -30.76
N ALA A 12 -45.34 26.34 -30.69
CA ALA A 12 -45.66 27.05 -29.46
C ALA A 12 -46.88 26.43 -28.77
N ARG A 13 -46.82 26.24 -27.45
CA ARG A 13 -48.00 26.07 -26.59
C ARG A 13 -48.28 27.41 -25.92
N GLN A 14 -49.55 27.81 -25.95
CA GLN A 14 -50.10 28.95 -25.26
C GLN A 14 -50.34 28.56 -23.81
N ASP A 15 -49.66 29.22 -22.88
CA ASP A 15 -49.93 29.10 -21.45
C ASP A 15 -50.91 30.21 -21.04
N THR A 16 -52.04 29.81 -20.47
CA THR A 16 -53.09 30.67 -19.94
C THR A 16 -52.61 31.35 -18.67
N GLU A 17 -52.46 32.67 -18.68
CA GLU A 17 -52.13 33.47 -17.48
C GLU A 17 -53.33 33.53 -16.53
N VAL A 18 -53.13 33.10 -15.28
CA VAL A 18 -53.99 33.42 -14.14
C VAL A 18 -53.23 34.44 -13.28
N PRO A 19 -53.77 35.64 -13.01
CA PRO A 19 -53.04 36.65 -12.25
C PRO A 19 -53.06 36.31 -10.75
N VAL A 20 -51.88 36.12 -10.16
CA VAL A 20 -51.68 36.03 -8.70
C VAL A 20 -51.26 37.42 -8.21
N PRO A 21 -51.86 37.96 -7.13
CA PRO A 21 -51.59 39.33 -6.68
C PRO A 21 -50.14 39.48 -6.22
N GLY A 22 -49.51 40.58 -6.64
CA GLY A 22 -48.10 40.88 -6.38
C GLY A 22 -47.80 41.06 -4.90
N GLY A 23 -47.17 40.06 -4.29
CA GLY A 23 -46.31 40.22 -3.12
C GLY A 23 -44.87 40.38 -3.59
N ALA A 24 -44.20 41.45 -3.18
CA ALA A 24 -42.78 41.64 -3.47
C ALA A 24 -41.97 40.46 -2.91
N HIS A 25 -41.37 39.65 -3.78
CA HIS A 25 -40.35 38.69 -3.40
C HIS A 25 -39.09 39.47 -3.00
N GLU A 26 -38.95 39.72 -1.70
CA GLU A 26 -37.70 40.22 -1.15
C GLU A 26 -36.61 39.16 -1.37
N PRO A 27 -35.47 39.50 -2.02
CA PRO A 27 -34.42 38.53 -2.26
C PRO A 27 -33.86 38.06 -0.92
N GLN A 28 -34.08 36.78 -0.58
CA GLN A 28 -33.46 36.16 0.58
C GLN A 28 -31.94 36.34 0.47
N ARG A 29 -31.40 37.25 1.30
CA ARG A 29 -29.96 37.45 1.40
C ARG A 29 -29.33 36.11 1.77
N ARG A 30 -28.44 35.58 0.91
CA ARG A 30 -27.61 34.45 1.29
C ARG A 30 -26.92 34.81 2.62
N PRO A 31 -26.95 33.92 3.63
CA PRO A 31 -26.29 34.18 4.89
C PRO A 31 -24.81 34.49 4.61
N ALA A 32 -24.30 35.54 5.26
CA ALA A 32 -22.92 35.93 5.10
C ALA A 32 -22.01 34.75 5.50
N PRO A 33 -20.89 34.53 4.79
CA PRO A 33 -19.96 33.47 5.14
C PRO A 33 -19.43 33.68 6.56
N TYR A 34 -19.25 32.58 7.30
CA TYR A 34 -18.64 32.65 8.63
C TYR A 34 -17.24 33.25 8.56
N THR A 35 -16.92 34.12 9.52
CA THR A 35 -15.53 34.54 9.72
C THR A 35 -14.70 33.33 10.19
N ALA A 36 -13.40 33.32 9.89
CA ALA A 36 -12.50 32.26 10.33
C ALA A 36 -12.49 32.09 11.87
N ARG A 37 -12.76 33.15 12.62
CA ARG A 37 -12.91 33.09 14.09
C ARG A 37 -14.20 32.39 14.49
N ALA A 38 -15.33 32.77 13.89
CA ALA A 38 -16.62 32.15 14.18
C ALA A 38 -16.62 30.65 13.85
N LEU A 39 -16.07 30.28 12.69
CA LEU A 39 -15.95 28.87 12.29
C LEU A 39 -15.10 28.08 13.29
N ARG A 40 -13.94 28.60 13.71
CA ARG A 40 -13.09 27.92 14.71
C ARG A 40 -13.77 27.74 16.06
N SER A 41 -14.51 28.75 16.54
CA SER A 41 -15.27 28.62 17.78
C SER A 41 -16.35 27.55 17.70
N LEU A 42 -17.08 27.48 16.57
CA LEU A 42 -18.10 26.45 16.34
C LEU A 42 -17.49 25.04 16.27
N LEU A 43 -16.36 24.88 15.59
CA LEU A 43 -15.65 23.59 15.51
C LEU A 43 -15.09 23.15 16.86
N THR A 44 -14.57 24.09 17.66
CA THR A 44 -14.08 23.81 19.01
C THR A 44 -15.21 23.36 19.93
N GLU A 45 -16.37 24.03 19.85
CA GLU A 45 -17.56 23.63 20.60
C GLU A 45 -18.07 22.25 20.15
N LEU A 46 -18.04 21.97 18.85
CA LEU A 46 -18.40 20.65 18.31
C LEU A 46 -17.48 19.55 18.84
N ALA A 47 -16.16 19.76 18.84
CA ALA A 47 -15.22 18.77 19.38
C ALA A 47 -15.40 18.53 20.87
N LYS A 48 -15.76 19.56 21.66
CA LYS A 48 -16.11 19.37 23.08
C LYS A 48 -17.35 18.51 23.26
N ARG A 49 -18.39 18.75 22.45
CA ARG A 49 -19.64 17.98 22.53
C ARG A 49 -19.49 16.54 22.09
N LEU A 50 -18.62 16.29 21.10
CA LEU A 50 -18.35 14.97 20.55
C LEU A 50 -17.15 14.27 21.21
N ASP A 51 -16.55 14.90 22.23
CA ASP A 51 -15.40 14.38 22.98
C ASP A 51 -14.22 13.95 22.08
N VAL A 52 -13.91 14.78 21.07
CA VAL A 52 -12.89 14.45 20.06
C VAL A 52 -11.50 14.81 20.56
N HIS A 53 -10.67 13.77 20.71
CA HIS A 53 -9.30 13.86 21.20
C HIS A 53 -8.27 13.52 20.11
N ASP A 54 -7.06 14.05 20.26
CA ASP A 54 -5.90 13.65 19.47
C ASP A 54 -5.24 12.36 19.99
N SER A 55 -4.16 11.93 19.34
CA SER A 55 -3.43 10.71 19.69
C SER A 55 -2.78 10.74 21.08
N THR A 56 -2.70 11.90 21.72
CA THR A 56 -2.17 12.07 23.09
C THR A 56 -3.27 12.16 24.15
N GLY A 57 -4.54 12.05 23.74
CA GLY A 57 -5.70 12.21 24.62
C GLY A 57 -6.04 13.67 24.93
N ALA A 58 -5.47 14.63 24.20
CA ALA A 58 -5.80 16.05 24.37
C ALA A 58 -6.96 16.44 23.44
N LEU A 59 -7.85 17.32 23.91
CA LEU A 59 -8.98 17.78 23.11
C LEU A 59 -8.48 18.54 21.88
N ILE A 60 -9.07 18.26 20.72
CA ILE A 60 -8.58 18.78 19.45
C ILE A 60 -8.65 20.32 19.37
N ASP A 61 -7.52 20.95 19.01
CA ASP A 61 -7.39 22.41 18.80
C ASP A 61 -7.56 22.82 17.33
N PHE A 62 -8.68 23.47 17.01
CA PHE A 62 -8.96 24.02 15.68
C PHE A 62 -8.28 25.36 15.37
N ASN A 63 -7.48 25.92 16.29
CA ASN A 63 -6.68 27.09 15.95
C ASN A 63 -5.57 26.78 14.95
N ARG A 64 -5.22 25.50 14.79
CA ARG A 64 -4.21 25.01 13.85
C ARG A 64 -4.85 24.15 12.77
N THR A 65 -5.80 24.72 12.01
CA THR A 65 -6.53 24.03 10.92
C THR A 65 -5.62 23.34 9.90
N HIS A 66 -4.41 23.88 9.67
CA HIS A 66 -3.41 23.24 8.82
C HIS A 66 -3.01 21.84 9.31
N ARG A 67 -3.02 21.54 10.62
CA ARG A 67 -2.70 20.20 11.14
C ARG A 67 -3.63 19.12 10.57
N PHE A 68 -4.91 19.44 10.39
CA PHE A 68 -5.86 18.51 9.79
C PHE A 68 -5.59 18.29 8.30
N GLN A 69 -5.25 19.37 7.58
CA GLN A 69 -4.83 19.27 6.17
C GLN A 69 -3.56 18.42 6.06
N HIS A 70 -2.59 18.57 6.98
CA HIS A 70 -1.41 17.72 7.08
C HIS A 70 -1.77 16.25 7.32
N THR A 71 -2.69 15.95 8.24
CA THR A 71 -3.13 14.58 8.52
C THR A 71 -3.79 13.95 7.29
N VAL A 72 -4.69 14.66 6.62
CA VAL A 72 -5.37 14.16 5.41
C VAL A 72 -4.38 13.96 4.27
N ALA A 73 -3.50 14.92 4.03
CA ALA A 73 -2.47 14.83 2.98
C ALA A 73 -1.55 13.63 3.19
N THR A 74 -1.05 13.47 4.42
CA THR A 74 -0.14 12.38 4.80
C THR A 74 -0.85 11.03 4.71
N SER A 75 -2.10 10.94 5.17
CA SER A 75 -2.90 9.72 5.06
C SER A 75 -3.08 9.28 3.62
N LEU A 76 -3.45 10.21 2.72
CA LEU A 76 -3.64 9.89 1.30
C LEU A 76 -2.34 9.39 0.65
N LEU A 77 -1.22 10.06 0.93
CA LEU A 77 0.08 9.67 0.40
C LEU A 77 0.52 8.30 0.92
N ASN A 78 0.34 8.02 2.21
CA ASN A 78 0.67 6.73 2.81
C ASN A 78 -0.20 5.58 2.24
N SER A 79 -1.42 5.87 1.81
CA SER A 79 -2.28 4.92 1.09
C SER A 79 -1.92 4.76 -0.40
N GLY A 80 -0.83 5.38 -0.87
CA GLY A 80 -0.35 5.26 -2.25
C GLY A 80 -1.00 6.21 -3.25
N VAL A 81 -1.78 7.21 -2.79
CA VAL A 81 -2.37 8.20 -3.70
C VAL A 81 -1.26 9.06 -4.31
N PRO A 82 -1.18 9.19 -5.65
CA PRO A 82 -0.12 9.98 -6.28
C PRO A 82 -0.11 11.44 -5.82
N ILE A 83 1.08 12.02 -5.63
CA ILE A 83 1.26 13.37 -5.08
C ILE A 83 0.50 14.47 -5.85
N HIS A 84 0.37 14.35 -7.17
CA HIS A 84 -0.37 15.30 -7.99
C HIS A 84 -1.89 15.24 -7.76
N VAL A 85 -2.42 14.06 -7.37
CA VAL A 85 -3.83 13.90 -6.98
C VAL A 85 -4.07 14.55 -5.62
N VAL A 86 -3.16 14.34 -4.67
CA VAL A 86 -3.20 15.00 -3.35
C VAL A 86 -3.09 16.52 -3.50
N GLN A 87 -2.21 17.02 -4.38
CA GLN A 87 -2.10 18.43 -4.71
C GLN A 87 -3.43 19.02 -5.20
N ARG A 88 -4.10 18.34 -6.14
CA ARG A 88 -5.40 18.77 -6.66
C ARG A 88 -6.48 18.74 -5.58
N TYR A 89 -6.49 17.70 -4.75
CA TYR A 89 -7.44 17.55 -3.64
C TYR A 89 -7.32 18.69 -2.63
N LEU A 90 -6.09 19.08 -2.28
CA LEU A 90 -5.83 20.17 -1.34
C LEU A 90 -5.94 21.57 -1.97
N GLY A 91 -6.21 21.66 -3.28
CA GLY A 91 -6.29 22.94 -4.00
C GLY A 91 -4.96 23.68 -4.08
N HIS A 92 -3.83 22.97 -4.03
CA HIS A 92 -2.51 23.56 -4.06
C HIS A 92 -2.13 24.03 -5.47
N LEU A 93 -1.83 25.31 -5.60
CA LEU A 93 -1.46 25.94 -6.88
C LEU A 93 -0.10 25.46 -7.41
N THR A 94 0.83 25.11 -6.51
CA THR A 94 2.17 24.65 -6.87
C THR A 94 2.49 23.31 -6.19
N PRO A 95 3.31 22.45 -6.84
CA PRO A 95 3.77 21.21 -6.23
C PRO A 95 4.56 21.44 -4.95
N THR A 96 5.27 22.56 -4.80
CA THR A 96 6.11 22.88 -3.64
C THR A 96 5.35 22.77 -2.32
N MET A 97 4.08 23.20 -2.27
CA MET A 97 3.26 23.08 -1.05
C MET A 97 2.91 21.63 -0.71
N SER A 98 2.81 20.75 -1.72
CA SER A 98 2.57 19.31 -1.52
C SER A 98 3.86 18.52 -1.28
N MET A 99 5.00 18.99 -1.79
CA MET A 99 6.30 18.34 -1.62
C MET A 99 6.73 18.27 -0.15
N THR A 100 6.27 19.19 0.70
CA THR A 100 6.44 19.11 2.16
C THR A 100 5.92 17.77 2.73
N TYR A 101 4.93 17.15 2.10
CA TYR A 101 4.41 15.84 2.52
C TYR A 101 5.19 14.65 1.96
N ALA A 102 5.97 14.84 0.90
CA ALA A 102 6.82 13.78 0.33
C ALA A 102 7.94 13.37 1.30
N GLN A 103 8.46 14.34 2.07
CA GLN A 103 9.44 14.07 3.14
C GLN A 103 8.84 13.15 4.21
N THR A 104 7.56 13.36 4.57
CA THR A 104 6.85 12.49 5.51
C THR A 104 6.68 11.07 4.97
N LEU A 105 6.43 10.92 3.66
CA LEU A 105 6.34 9.60 3.03
C LEU A 105 7.69 8.86 3.15
N GLN A 106 8.79 9.54 2.85
CA GLN A 106 10.13 8.97 2.94
C GLN A 106 10.51 8.61 4.38
N SER A 107 10.27 9.50 5.35
CA SER A 107 10.54 9.21 6.76
C SER A 107 9.68 8.07 7.31
N THR A 108 8.43 7.93 6.82
CA THR A 108 7.56 6.83 7.20
C THR A 108 8.03 5.52 6.58
N ALA A 109 8.46 5.53 5.31
CA ALA A 109 9.01 4.36 4.64
C ALA A 109 10.32 3.89 5.30
N GLU A 110 11.23 4.81 5.63
CA GLU A 110 12.45 4.50 6.39
C GLU A 110 12.08 3.90 7.76
N ALA A 111 11.17 4.53 8.51
CA ALA A 111 10.78 4.04 9.84
C ALA A 111 10.17 2.62 9.78
N GLU A 112 9.28 2.35 8.82
CA GLU A 112 8.71 1.03 8.60
C GLU A 112 9.80 0.03 8.18
N PHE A 113 10.71 0.41 7.29
CA PHE A 113 11.84 -0.45 6.93
C PHE A 113 12.70 -0.80 8.14
N LEU A 114 13.11 0.18 8.96
CA LEU A 114 13.95 -0.04 10.13
C LEU A 114 13.25 -0.83 11.25
N ARG A 115 11.91 -0.81 11.28
CA ARG A 115 11.11 -1.51 12.29
C ARG A 115 11.22 -3.03 12.20
N TYR A 116 11.29 -3.57 10.99
CA TYR A 116 11.29 -5.01 10.76
C TYR A 116 12.70 -5.59 10.85
N ARG A 117 12.83 -6.70 11.55
CA ARG A 117 14.10 -7.43 11.67
C ARG A 117 14.37 -8.25 10.41
N LYS A 118 15.57 -8.09 9.82
CA LYS A 118 15.95 -8.78 8.58
C LYS A 118 16.64 -10.10 8.88
N ILE A 119 16.30 -11.12 8.12
CA ILE A 119 16.92 -12.44 8.20
C ILE A 119 17.35 -12.93 6.82
N THR A 120 18.35 -13.81 6.82
CA THR A 120 18.91 -14.45 5.62
C THR A 120 18.07 -15.66 5.17
N ALA A 121 18.39 -16.23 4.01
CA ALA A 121 17.78 -17.48 3.51
C ALA A 121 17.85 -18.66 4.51
N ASP A 122 18.85 -18.66 5.39
CA ASP A 122 19.02 -19.69 6.42
C ASP A 122 18.29 -19.39 7.74
N ALA A 123 17.45 -18.36 7.75
CA ALA A 123 16.74 -17.87 8.92
C ALA A 123 17.65 -17.40 10.07
N ARG A 124 18.88 -16.98 9.74
CA ARG A 124 19.81 -16.29 10.65
C ARG A 124 19.65 -14.79 10.55
N ASP A 125 19.99 -14.11 11.64
CA ASP A 125 19.97 -12.65 11.70
C ASP A 125 20.99 -12.08 10.69
N LEU A 126 20.61 -10.99 10.04
CA LEU A 126 21.49 -10.29 9.11
C LEU A 126 22.49 -9.42 9.89
N GLU A 127 23.78 -9.65 9.69
CA GLU A 127 24.87 -8.88 10.33
C GLU A 127 25.20 -7.62 9.51
N VAL A 128 24.21 -6.78 9.26
CA VAL A 128 24.35 -5.49 8.56
C VAL A 128 23.53 -4.45 9.33
N ASP A 129 24.06 -3.24 9.47
CA ASP A 129 23.29 -2.15 10.07
C ASP A 129 22.03 -1.88 9.21
N PRO A 130 20.82 -1.87 9.81
CA PRO A 130 19.59 -1.66 9.06
C PRO A 130 19.53 -0.32 8.29
N ARG A 131 20.22 0.73 8.76
CA ARG A 131 20.28 2.02 8.07
C ARG A 131 21.21 1.96 6.87
N ASP A 132 22.39 1.35 7.01
CA ASP A 132 23.29 1.12 5.88
C ASP A 132 22.60 0.27 4.80
N LEU A 133 21.80 -0.71 5.22
CA LEU A 133 21.00 -1.52 4.32
C LEU A 133 19.91 -0.70 3.61
N TYR A 134 19.19 0.16 4.35
CA TYR A 134 18.17 1.04 3.78
C TYR A 134 18.79 1.97 2.73
N ASP A 135 19.90 2.62 3.06
CA ASP A 135 20.63 3.51 2.16
C ASP A 135 21.09 2.76 0.91
N MET A 136 21.63 1.54 1.06
CA MET A 136 22.05 0.71 -0.07
C MET A 136 20.88 0.38 -1.00
N LEU A 137 19.70 0.05 -0.45
CA LEU A 137 18.50 -0.29 -1.23
C LEU A 137 17.86 0.93 -1.91
N GLU A 138 17.81 2.08 -1.25
CA GLU A 138 17.30 3.34 -1.82
C GLU A 138 18.23 3.91 -2.89
N LEU A 139 19.55 3.74 -2.73
CA LEU A 139 20.54 4.19 -3.72
C LEU A 139 20.55 3.30 -4.97
N ASP A 140 20.05 2.06 -4.88
CA ASP A 140 20.04 1.15 -6.02
C ASP A 140 18.86 1.46 -6.95
N LYS A 141 19.15 2.19 -8.04
CA LYS A 141 18.20 2.51 -9.11
C LYS A 141 17.73 1.27 -9.90
N ARG A 142 18.18 0.06 -9.54
CA ARG A 142 17.80 -1.17 -10.22
C ARG A 142 16.69 -1.90 -9.48
N THR A 143 15.60 -2.14 -10.20
CA THR A 143 14.48 -2.97 -9.74
C THR A 143 14.83 -4.46 -9.64
N ASP A 144 16.03 -4.89 -10.07
CA ASP A 144 16.47 -6.30 -10.02
C ASP A 144 16.85 -6.76 -8.59
N ARG A 145 16.90 -5.84 -7.63
CA ARG A 145 17.18 -6.12 -6.21
C ARG A 145 15.93 -6.32 -5.38
N ALA A 146 14.79 -5.79 -5.81
CA ALA A 146 13.50 -6.02 -5.18
C ALA A 146 12.92 -7.35 -5.67
N LEU A 147 12.80 -8.31 -4.76
CA LEU A 147 12.21 -9.61 -5.04
C LEU A 147 10.76 -9.63 -4.54
N PRO A 148 9.91 -10.54 -5.06
CA PRO A 148 8.54 -10.67 -4.56
C PRO A 148 8.49 -10.97 -3.06
N ASN A 149 9.48 -11.71 -2.55
CA ASN A 149 9.52 -12.26 -1.19
C ASN A 149 10.70 -11.73 -0.34
N GLY A 150 11.36 -10.64 -0.77
CA GLY A 150 12.51 -10.09 -0.06
C GLY A 150 13.39 -9.19 -0.92
N TRP A 151 14.68 -9.19 -0.63
CA TRP A 151 15.69 -8.38 -1.29
C TRP A 151 16.94 -9.18 -1.64
N CYS A 152 17.58 -8.78 -2.74
CA CYS A 152 18.91 -9.25 -3.11
C CYS A 152 19.97 -8.25 -2.66
N LEU A 153 20.80 -8.66 -1.70
CA LEU A 153 21.90 -7.88 -1.13
C LEU A 153 23.22 -8.05 -1.90
N LEU A 154 23.16 -8.58 -3.13
CA LEU A 154 24.33 -8.67 -3.98
C LEU A 154 24.79 -7.24 -4.31
N PRO A 155 26.09 -6.90 -4.19
CA PRO A 155 26.55 -5.54 -4.43
C PRO A 155 26.21 -5.03 -5.85
N PRO A 156 25.89 -3.74 -6.04
CA PRO A 156 25.38 -3.21 -7.31
C PRO A 156 26.29 -3.42 -8.53
N ARG A 157 27.60 -3.53 -8.31
CA ARG A 157 28.60 -3.75 -9.36
C ARG A 157 28.67 -5.20 -9.83
N GLN A 158 27.97 -6.13 -9.18
CA GLN A 158 28.02 -7.57 -9.47
C GLN A 158 26.73 -8.03 -10.17
N ALA A 159 26.89 -8.93 -11.14
CA ALA A 159 25.80 -9.58 -11.85
C ALA A 159 25.42 -10.92 -11.19
N CYS A 160 24.12 -11.19 -11.08
CA CYS A 160 23.61 -12.44 -10.52
C CYS A 160 23.53 -13.52 -11.60
N SER A 161 24.09 -14.71 -11.33
CA SER A 161 23.96 -15.89 -12.20
C SER A 161 22.87 -16.88 -11.74
N LYS A 162 22.22 -16.61 -10.60
CA LYS A 162 21.26 -17.52 -9.95
C LYS A 162 19.83 -17.42 -10.47
N GLY A 163 19.51 -16.41 -11.29
CA GLY A 163 18.20 -16.27 -11.93
C GLY A 163 17.02 -16.28 -10.95
N ASN A 164 17.12 -15.55 -9.84
CA ASN A 164 16.12 -15.44 -8.77
C ASN A 164 15.90 -16.70 -7.91
N ALA A 165 16.76 -17.72 -8.00
CA ALA A 165 16.81 -18.84 -7.04
C ALA A 165 17.41 -18.38 -5.69
N CYS A 166 16.76 -17.42 -5.03
CA CYS A 166 17.32 -16.68 -3.89
C CYS A 166 17.16 -17.40 -2.55
N LEU A 167 16.20 -18.32 -2.41
CA LEU A 167 15.91 -19.05 -1.16
C LEU A 167 17.03 -20.01 -0.72
N THR A 168 18.07 -20.19 -1.54
CA THR A 168 19.30 -20.94 -1.23
C THR A 168 20.55 -20.08 -1.43
N CYS A 169 20.39 -18.77 -1.59
CA CYS A 169 21.46 -17.82 -1.84
C CYS A 169 21.81 -17.04 -0.55
N ASP A 170 23.10 -16.89 -0.29
CA ASP A 170 23.64 -16.11 0.83
C ASP A 170 23.37 -14.60 0.72
N LYS A 171 23.03 -14.10 -0.47
CA LYS A 171 22.68 -12.70 -0.71
C LYS A 171 21.21 -12.38 -0.52
N PHE A 172 20.38 -13.36 -0.18
CA PHE A 172 18.95 -13.12 0.06
C PHE A 172 18.70 -12.65 1.49
N ALA A 173 17.87 -11.62 1.61
CA ALA A 173 17.32 -11.17 2.89
C ALA A 173 15.81 -10.93 2.77
N THR A 174 15.10 -11.14 3.87
CA THR A 174 13.65 -10.90 3.98
C THR A 174 13.30 -10.49 5.40
N ASP A 175 12.04 -10.12 5.63
CA ASP A 175 11.50 -9.78 6.94
C ASP A 175 10.01 -10.08 7.05
N ALA A 176 9.42 -9.72 8.19
CA ALA A 176 8.02 -10.03 8.47
C ALA A 176 7.02 -9.29 7.57
N SER A 177 7.41 -8.24 6.84
CA SER A 177 6.52 -7.59 5.87
C SER A 177 6.19 -8.50 4.68
N PHE A 178 7.05 -9.48 4.38
CA PHE A 178 6.85 -10.47 3.32
C PHE A 178 6.17 -11.76 3.79
N LEU A 179 5.78 -11.89 5.06
CA LEU A 179 5.13 -13.11 5.58
C LEU A 179 3.95 -13.61 4.73
N PRO A 180 3.03 -12.75 4.24
CA PRO A 180 1.95 -13.20 3.37
C PRO A 180 2.45 -13.86 2.08
N GLU A 181 3.42 -13.24 1.40
CA GLU A 181 3.98 -13.76 0.15
C GLU A 181 4.80 -15.03 0.40
N LEU A 182 5.61 -15.08 1.46
CA LEU A 182 6.38 -16.26 1.84
C LEU A 182 5.46 -17.47 2.12
N THR A 183 4.34 -17.23 2.81
CA THR A 183 3.34 -18.25 3.10
C THR A 183 2.65 -18.74 1.82
N ALA A 184 2.25 -17.80 0.96
CA ALA A 184 1.64 -18.12 -0.32
C ALA A 184 2.59 -18.90 -1.25
N GLN A 185 3.86 -18.49 -1.32
CA GLN A 185 4.89 -19.19 -2.10
C GLN A 185 5.13 -20.61 -1.57
N ARG A 186 5.16 -20.80 -0.24
CA ARG A 186 5.33 -22.14 0.37
C ARG A 186 4.17 -23.06 -0.01
N ALA A 187 2.94 -22.59 0.15
CA ALA A 187 1.75 -23.35 -0.21
C ALA A 187 1.69 -23.68 -1.71
N ARG A 188 2.10 -22.74 -2.58
CA ARG A 188 2.20 -22.97 -4.03
C ARG A 188 3.25 -24.04 -4.36
N THR A 189 4.39 -24.01 -3.67
CA THR A 189 5.47 -24.98 -3.85
C THR A 189 5.02 -26.40 -3.47
N ASP A 190 4.30 -26.54 -2.35
CA ASP A 190 3.67 -27.80 -1.93
C ASP A 190 2.75 -28.36 -3.01
N LYS A 191 1.86 -27.51 -3.54
CA LYS A 191 0.89 -27.90 -4.57
C LYS A 191 1.60 -28.42 -5.82
N VAL A 192 2.62 -27.70 -6.30
CA VAL A 192 3.39 -28.09 -7.49
C VAL A 192 4.12 -29.43 -7.28
N MET A 193 4.63 -29.67 -6.07
CA MET A 193 5.24 -30.95 -5.72
C MET A 193 4.23 -32.10 -5.76
N GLU A 194 3.03 -31.92 -5.18
CA GLU A 194 1.96 -32.92 -5.20
C GLU A 194 1.47 -33.22 -6.61
N GLU A 195 1.19 -32.19 -7.40
CA GLU A 195 0.75 -32.33 -8.79
C GLU A 195 1.77 -33.10 -9.63
N ARG A 196 3.07 -32.80 -9.46
CA ARG A 196 4.12 -33.49 -10.20
C ARG A 196 4.24 -34.96 -9.80
N ARG A 197 4.14 -35.28 -8.50
CA ARG A 197 4.13 -36.66 -8.00
C ARG A 197 2.94 -37.44 -8.56
N ALA A 198 1.73 -36.88 -8.47
CA ALA A 198 0.51 -37.50 -8.97
C ALA A 198 0.58 -37.75 -10.48
N ALA A 199 1.04 -36.76 -11.26
CA ALA A 199 1.22 -36.90 -12.70
C ALA A 199 2.26 -37.96 -13.07
N PHE A 200 3.35 -38.07 -12.31
CA PHE A 200 4.36 -39.11 -12.52
C PHE A 200 3.80 -40.50 -12.23
N ARG A 201 3.09 -40.67 -11.11
CA ARG A 201 2.43 -41.93 -10.72
C ARG A 201 1.40 -42.37 -11.74
N ALA A 202 0.55 -41.45 -12.19
CA ALA A 202 -0.47 -41.74 -13.20
C ALA A 202 0.14 -42.23 -14.53
N ARG A 203 1.34 -41.74 -14.88
CA ARG A 203 1.98 -42.03 -16.17
C ARG A 203 2.89 -43.26 -16.14
N THR A 204 3.48 -43.60 -14.99
CA THR A 204 4.48 -44.67 -14.85
C THR A 204 4.04 -45.83 -13.96
N GLY A 205 2.99 -45.64 -13.15
CA GLY A 205 2.58 -46.58 -12.11
C GLY A 205 3.49 -46.62 -10.88
N GLN A 206 4.56 -45.81 -10.83
CA GLN A 206 5.54 -45.76 -9.75
C GLN A 206 5.53 -44.41 -9.02
N GLU A 207 6.00 -44.39 -7.77
CA GLU A 207 6.27 -43.15 -7.06
C GLU A 207 7.48 -42.41 -7.64
N LEU A 208 7.46 -41.08 -7.56
CA LEU A 208 8.62 -40.28 -7.90
C LEU A 208 9.69 -40.47 -6.82
N GLY A 209 10.83 -41.03 -7.19
CA GLY A 209 11.94 -41.32 -6.27
C GLY A 209 12.40 -40.09 -5.48
N GLU A 210 12.77 -40.31 -4.22
CA GLU A 210 13.26 -39.28 -3.30
C GLU A 210 14.59 -38.66 -3.76
N ASP A 211 15.35 -39.38 -4.58
CA ASP A 211 16.60 -38.97 -5.21
C ASP A 211 16.39 -38.09 -6.46
N ASN A 212 15.14 -37.85 -6.88
CA ASN A 212 14.86 -37.01 -8.03
C ASN A 212 15.34 -35.57 -7.81
N VAL A 213 16.23 -35.09 -8.68
CA VAL A 213 16.89 -33.78 -8.58
C VAL A 213 15.88 -32.62 -8.53
N TRP A 214 14.81 -32.67 -9.33
CA TRP A 214 13.79 -31.62 -9.33
C TRP A 214 13.04 -31.59 -7.99
N LEU A 215 12.68 -32.77 -7.49
CA LEU A 215 11.94 -32.89 -6.23
C LEU A 215 12.81 -32.49 -5.03
N ALA A 216 14.09 -32.87 -5.03
CA ALA A 216 15.08 -32.43 -4.04
C ALA A 216 15.21 -30.90 -4.01
N GLY A 217 15.31 -30.25 -5.17
CA GLY A 217 15.36 -28.80 -5.27
C GLY A 217 14.10 -28.10 -4.74
N ARG A 218 12.91 -28.63 -5.06
CA ARG A 218 11.63 -28.08 -4.56
C ARG A 218 11.47 -28.24 -3.05
N ARG A 219 11.92 -29.37 -2.49
CA ARG A 219 11.96 -29.57 -1.04
C ARG A 219 12.91 -28.60 -0.35
N GLN A 220 14.10 -28.40 -0.89
CA GLN A 220 15.05 -27.43 -0.33
C GLN A 220 14.45 -26.01 -0.29
N GLU A 221 13.73 -25.61 -1.34
CA GLU A 221 13.00 -24.35 -1.39
C GLU A 221 11.89 -24.27 -0.34
N HIS A 222 11.08 -25.32 -0.22
CA HIS A 222 10.00 -25.43 0.76
C HIS A 222 10.49 -25.39 2.22
N ASP A 223 11.57 -26.10 2.51
CA ASP A 223 12.21 -26.15 3.82
C ASP A 223 12.84 -24.79 4.18
N ALA A 224 13.44 -24.10 3.21
CA ALA A 224 13.94 -22.73 3.41
C ALA A 224 12.80 -21.78 3.76
N LEU A 225 11.69 -21.81 3.03
CA LEU A 225 10.49 -21.03 3.35
C LEU A 225 9.95 -21.37 4.74
N GLY A 226 9.88 -22.66 5.10
CA GLY A 226 9.43 -23.10 6.42
C GLY A 226 10.28 -22.52 7.55
N ARG A 227 11.62 -22.60 7.43
CA ARG A 227 12.53 -22.02 8.43
C ARG A 227 12.38 -20.50 8.55
N ILE A 228 12.28 -19.80 7.42
CA ILE A 228 12.08 -18.34 7.37
C ILE A 228 10.77 -17.96 8.06
N ILE A 229 9.66 -18.58 7.68
CA ILE A 229 8.32 -18.27 8.22
C ILE A 229 8.31 -18.50 9.74
N LEU A 230 8.76 -19.66 10.19
CA LEU A 230 8.83 -19.99 11.62
C LEU A 230 9.65 -18.97 12.41
N LYS A 231 10.80 -18.56 11.86
CA LYS A 231 11.66 -17.56 12.48
C LYS A 231 10.95 -16.20 12.54
N LEU A 232 10.31 -15.76 11.47
CA LEU A 232 9.63 -14.46 11.41
C LEU A 232 8.41 -14.39 12.33
N GLU A 233 7.60 -15.45 12.41
CA GLU A 233 6.45 -15.54 13.31
C GLU A 233 6.86 -15.50 14.79
N GLN A 234 8.04 -16.02 15.12
CA GLN A 234 8.59 -16.02 16.47
C GLN A 234 9.39 -14.74 16.80
N THR A 235 9.77 -13.97 15.79
CA THR A 235 10.59 -12.77 15.96
C THR A 235 9.71 -11.59 16.35
N ARG A 236 9.93 -11.04 17.54
CA ARG A 236 9.36 -9.74 17.94
C ARG A 236 9.97 -8.63 17.09
N LEU A 237 9.17 -7.60 16.80
CA LEU A 237 9.64 -6.37 16.16
C LEU A 237 10.73 -5.70 17.01
N ALA A 238 11.51 -4.79 16.41
CA ALA A 238 12.58 -4.07 17.12
C ALA A 238 12.07 -3.28 18.35
N ASP A 239 10.79 -2.92 18.37
CA ASP A 239 10.09 -2.25 19.47
C ASP A 239 9.52 -3.22 20.53
N GLY A 240 9.74 -4.54 20.39
CA GLY A 240 9.26 -5.58 21.29
C GLY A 240 7.80 -6.03 21.05
N THR A 241 7.09 -5.46 20.08
CA THR A 241 5.72 -5.85 19.75
C THR A 241 5.66 -7.06 18.81
N ILE A 242 4.61 -7.89 18.95
CA ILE A 242 4.40 -9.11 18.13
C ILE A 242 3.68 -8.78 16.81
N HIS A 243 3.00 -7.63 16.77
CA HIS A 243 2.30 -7.15 15.58
C HIS A 243 2.72 -5.73 15.29
N ALA A 244 2.95 -5.43 14.01
CA ALA A 244 3.14 -4.06 13.57
C ALA A 244 1.91 -3.27 14.02
N LEU A 245 2.09 -2.36 14.98
CA LEU A 245 1.12 -1.31 15.29
C LEU A 245 0.86 -0.58 13.97
N ARG A 246 -0.31 -0.89 13.43
CA ARG A 246 -0.85 -0.48 12.15
C ARG A 246 -1.02 1.04 12.21
N GLY A 247 -0.28 1.78 11.39
CA GLY A 247 -0.55 3.21 11.20
C GLY A 247 -2.01 3.40 10.77
N ALA A 248 -2.70 4.38 11.33
CA ALA A 248 -4.08 4.68 10.97
C ALA A 248 -4.18 4.94 9.46
N GLY A 249 -4.92 4.10 8.73
CA GLY A 249 -5.32 4.35 7.33
C GLY A 249 -4.62 3.54 6.22
N VAL A 250 -3.75 2.57 6.53
CA VAL A 250 -3.13 1.71 5.50
C VAL A 250 -3.52 0.25 5.73
N ALA A 251 -4.34 -0.31 4.84
CA ALA A 251 -4.39 -1.75 4.68
C ALA A 251 -3.02 -2.18 4.16
N ALA A 252 -2.43 -3.23 4.73
CA ALA A 252 -1.25 -3.86 4.13
C ALA A 252 -1.51 -4.08 2.64
N ARG A 253 -0.47 -4.05 1.80
CA ARG A 253 -0.58 -4.57 0.44
C ARG A 253 -1.04 -6.04 0.54
N THR A 254 -2.36 -6.24 0.55
CA THR A 254 -3.04 -7.54 0.56
C THR A 254 -3.25 -8.04 -0.86
N ASP A 255 -2.95 -7.20 -1.85
CA ASP A 255 -3.00 -7.58 -3.24
C ASP A 255 -1.78 -8.46 -3.50
N ALA A 256 -2.01 -9.77 -3.50
CA ALA A 256 -1.10 -10.71 -4.11
C ALA A 256 -0.76 -10.18 -5.50
N ILE A 257 0.52 -10.10 -5.84
CA ILE A 257 1.02 -9.54 -7.11
C ILE A 257 0.54 -10.36 -8.34
N ILE A 258 -0.26 -11.42 -8.15
CA ILE A 258 -0.59 -12.41 -9.18
C ILE A 258 -2.09 -12.77 -9.14
N ASP A 259 -2.98 -11.85 -9.49
CA ASP A 259 -4.38 -12.20 -9.80
C ASP A 259 -4.95 -11.59 -11.09
N GLU A 260 -4.14 -10.96 -11.95
CA GLU A 260 -4.63 -10.32 -13.19
C GLU A 260 -4.01 -10.87 -14.49
N GLN A 261 -3.92 -12.21 -14.65
CA GLN A 261 -3.55 -12.79 -15.95
C GLN A 261 -4.47 -13.86 -16.56
N ASP A 262 -5.59 -14.24 -15.95
CA ASP A 262 -6.54 -15.15 -16.61
C ASP A 262 -7.97 -14.61 -16.63
N ALA A 263 -8.22 -13.76 -17.62
CA ALA A 263 -9.54 -13.58 -18.22
C ALA A 263 -9.37 -13.19 -19.70
N ARG A 264 -9.11 -14.20 -20.53
CA ARG A 264 -9.35 -14.18 -21.98
C ARG A 264 -10.46 -15.16 -22.31
#